data_AF-A0A535B3J4-F1
#
_entry.id   AF-A0A535B3J4-F1
#
_cell.length_a   1.000
_cell.length_b   1.000
_cell.length_c   1.000
_cell.angle_alpha   90.00
_cell.angle_beta   90.00
_cell.angle_gamma   90.00
#
_symmetry.space_group_name_H-M   'P 1'
#
loop_
_entity.id
_entity.type
_entity.pdbx_description
1 polymer ?
#
loop_
_entity_poly.entity_id
_entity_poly.type
_entity_poly.pdbx_seq_one_letter_code
_entity_poly.pdbx_strand_id
1 'polypeptide(L)'
;MIAPVVASFIFAPYIAAAIFVIDIYWFIRTGTVVFGIRRTYRQMKREMQEDWWQRCLALAVGPGSLDPRRVVHAVLIPTYTEPYEILRETVRAIADADYPTENKVVAIITRETDRPGWENVRRLQEEFGGRLRAFFH
;
A
#
# COMPACT_ATOMS: atom_id res chain seq x y z
N MET A 1 59.14 9.15 27.62
CA MET A 1 58.39 8.58 26.48
C MET A 1 57.36 7.51 26.88
N ILE A 2 57.10 7.27 28.17
CA ILE A 2 56.19 6.19 28.66
C ILE A 2 54.77 6.71 28.96
N ALA A 3 54.65 8.02 29.23
CA ALA A 3 53.37 8.67 29.56
C ALA A 3 52.23 8.46 28.52
N PRO A 4 52.48 8.46 27.19
CA PRO A 4 51.42 8.21 26.21
C PRO A 4 50.89 6.77 26.26
N VAL A 5 51.76 5.80 26.58
CA VAL A 5 51.41 4.38 26.63
C VAL A 5 50.56 4.08 27.86
N VAL A 6 50.93 4.64 29.02
CA VAL A 6 50.16 4.47 30.27
C VAL A 6 48.80 5.17 30.17
N ALA A 7 48.74 6.37 29.60
CA ALA A 7 47.48 7.05 29.34
C ALA A 7 46.57 6.23 28.40
N SER A 8 47.12 5.69 27.31
CA SER A 8 46.37 4.85 26.36
C SER A 8 45.76 3.61 27.04
N PHE A 9 46.48 2.96 27.95
CA PHE A 9 45.93 1.82 28.73
C PHE A 9 44.80 2.18 29.69
N ILE A 10 44.79 3.42 30.21
CA ILE A 10 43.70 3.89 31.08
C ILE A 10 42.48 4.29 30.24
N PHE A 11 42.67 4.95 29.08
CA PHE A 11 41.56 5.38 28.22
C PHE A 11 40.96 4.24 27.38
N ALA A 12 41.75 3.25 26.97
CA ALA A 12 41.32 2.10 26.17
C ALA A 12 40.10 1.34 26.73
N PRO A 13 40.03 0.96 28.03
CA PRO A 13 38.86 0.25 28.56
C PRO A 13 37.59 1.11 28.53
N TYR A 14 37.69 2.43 28.72
CA TYR A 14 36.52 3.32 28.62
C TYR A 14 36.01 3.43 27.18
N ILE A 15 36.93 3.54 26.20
CA ILE A 15 36.56 3.56 24.78
C ILE A 15 35.91 2.23 24.38
N ALA A 16 36.48 1.10 24.81
CA ALA A 16 35.92 -0.22 24.55
C ALA A 16 34.51 -0.38 25.17
N ALA A 17 34.31 0.08 26.40
CA ALA A 17 32.99 0.07 27.04
C ALA A 17 31.99 0.96 26.29
N ALA A 18 32.40 2.15 25.84
CA ALA A 18 31.54 3.05 25.07
C ALA A 18 31.11 2.44 23.74
N ILE A 19 32.04 1.83 22.99
CA ILE A 19 31.73 1.12 21.75
C ILE A 19 30.76 -0.03 22.02
N PHE A 20 31.01 -0.84 23.05
CA PHE A 20 30.15 -1.97 23.38
C PHE A 20 28.72 -1.54 23.74
N VAL A 21 28.54 -0.43 24.47
CA VAL A 21 27.23 0.14 24.77
C VAL A 21 26.52 0.60 23.50
N ILE A 22 27.25 1.26 22.59
CA ILE A 22 26.73 1.71 21.30
C ILE A 22 26.30 0.49 20.45
N ASP A 23 27.13 -0.56 20.41
CA ASP A 23 26.83 -1.80 19.68
C ASP A 23 25.58 -2.49 20.24
N ILE A 24 25.45 -2.59 21.57
CA ILE A 24 24.24 -3.12 22.22
C ILE A 24 23.01 -2.29 21.84
N TYR A 25 23.11 -0.96 21.90
CA TYR A 25 22.02 -0.08 21.51
C TYR A 25 21.60 -0.32 20.05
N TRP A 26 22.55 -0.37 19.13
CA TRP A 26 22.28 -0.65 17.72
C TRP A 26 21.72 -2.04 17.48
N PHE A 27 22.19 -3.04 18.24
CA PHE A 27 21.68 -4.40 18.18
C PHE A 27 20.21 -4.47 18.64
N ILE A 28 19.87 -3.86 19.77
CA ILE A 28 18.50 -3.79 20.28
C ILE A 28 17.61 -3.04 19.29
N ARG A 29 18.05 -1.88 18.79
CA ARG A 29 17.32 -1.08 17.79
C ARG A 29 17.06 -1.86 16.51
N THR A 30 18.05 -2.60 16.02
CA THR A 30 17.89 -3.44 14.83
C THR A 30 16.90 -4.58 15.12
N GLY A 31 17.00 -5.21 16.29
CA GLY A 31 16.07 -6.26 16.72
C GLY A 31 14.62 -5.79 16.78
N THR A 32 14.34 -4.61 17.32
CA THR A 32 12.97 -4.07 17.40
C THR A 32 12.40 -3.76 16.01
N VAL A 33 13.20 -3.20 15.11
CA VAL A 33 12.80 -2.93 13.72
C VAL A 33 12.49 -4.24 12.98
N VAL A 34 13.38 -5.24 13.07
CA VAL A 34 13.17 -6.54 12.41
C VAL A 34 11.92 -7.24 12.96
N PHE A 35 11.71 -7.19 14.27
CA PHE A 35 10.49 -7.73 14.89
C PHE A 35 9.24 -7.00 14.39
N GLY A 36 9.27 -5.67 14.32
CA GLY A 36 8.18 -4.85 13.78
C GLY A 36 7.84 -5.23 12.33
N ILE A 37 8.84 -5.29 11.46
CA ILE A 37 8.66 -5.68 10.05
C ILE A 37 8.08 -7.09 9.95
N ARG A 38 8.63 -8.06 10.70
CA ARG A 38 8.15 -9.45 10.67
C ARG A 38 6.70 -9.56 11.14
N ARG A 39 6.31 -8.78 12.16
CA ARG A 39 4.93 -8.73 12.65
C ARG A 39 3.99 -8.16 11.59
N THR A 40 4.31 -6.99 11.03
CA THR A 40 3.47 -6.34 10.01
C THR A 40 3.37 -7.19 8.75
N TYR A 41 4.47 -7.80 8.31
CA TYR A 41 4.46 -8.70 7.16
C TYR A 41 3.54 -9.92 7.38
N ARG A 42 3.61 -10.54 8.57
CA ARG A 42 2.70 -11.66 8.91
C ARG A 42 1.24 -11.21 8.99
N GLN A 43 0.97 -10.01 9.49
CA GLN A 43 -0.38 -9.45 9.55
C GLN A 43 -0.93 -9.21 8.14
N MET A 44 -0.17 -8.51 7.29
CA MET A 44 -0.52 -8.28 5.89
C MET A 44 -0.78 -9.60 5.16
N LYS A 45 0.07 -10.61 5.33
CA LYS A 45 -0.13 -11.93 4.71
C LYS A 45 -1.39 -12.65 5.18
N ARG A 46 -1.83 -12.44 6.43
CA ARG A 46 -3.10 -12.98 6.93
C ARG A 46 -4.28 -12.24 6.33
N GLU A 47 -4.22 -10.91 6.32
CA GLU A 47 -5.26 -10.05 5.73
C GLU A 47 -5.44 -10.27 4.23
N MET A 48 -4.36 -10.56 3.49
CA MET A 48 -4.43 -10.89 2.06
C MET A 48 -5.10 -12.25 1.77
N GLN A 49 -5.16 -13.16 2.75
CA GLN A 49 -5.79 -14.48 2.60
C GLN A 49 -7.23 -14.48 3.08
N GLU A 50 -7.69 -13.38 3.65
CA GLU A 50 -9.05 -13.24 4.16
C GLU A 50 -10.01 -12.79 3.05
N ASP A 51 -11.15 -13.46 2.97
CA ASP A 51 -12.25 -13.05 2.09
C ASP A 51 -12.99 -11.87 2.73
N TRP A 52 -12.57 -10.66 2.33
CA TRP A 52 -13.11 -9.42 2.85
C TRP A 52 -14.58 -9.22 2.49
N TRP A 53 -15.04 -9.76 1.35
CA TRP A 53 -16.43 -9.64 0.94
C TRP A 53 -17.34 -10.46 1.86
N GLN A 54 -17.00 -11.73 2.12
CA GLN A 54 -17.72 -12.57 3.07
C GLN A 54 -17.69 -11.99 4.48
N ARG A 55 -16.54 -11.48 4.91
CA ARG A 55 -16.40 -10.83 6.21
C ARG A 55 -17.29 -9.58 6.33
N CYS A 56 -17.37 -8.78 5.27
CA CYS A 56 -18.26 -7.60 5.21
C CYS A 56 -19.75 -8.01 5.30
N LEU A 57 -20.14 -9.07 4.58
CA LEU A 57 -21.51 -9.60 4.61
C LEU A 57 -21.90 -10.22 5.97
N ALA A 58 -20.92 -10.73 6.72
CA ALA A 58 -21.14 -11.30 8.05
C ALA A 58 -21.29 -10.25 9.16
N LEU A 59 -21.02 -8.97 8.89
CA LEU A 59 -21.19 -7.90 9.87
C LEU A 59 -22.68 -7.69 10.15
N ALA A 60 -23.03 -7.54 11.42
CA ALA A 60 -24.40 -7.23 11.83
C ALA A 60 -24.78 -5.82 11.35
N VAL A 61 -25.71 -5.76 10.40
CA VAL A 61 -26.27 -4.50 9.89
C VAL A 61 -27.26 -3.99 10.94
N GLY A 62 -26.86 -2.98 11.71
CA GLY A 62 -27.70 -2.34 12.72
C GLY A 62 -28.75 -1.41 12.08
N PRO A 63 -29.74 -0.94 12.87
CA PRO A 63 -30.68 0.07 12.39
C PRO A 63 -29.91 1.36 12.02
N GLY A 64 -29.93 1.71 10.73
CA GLY A 64 -29.19 2.84 10.16
C GLY A 64 -27.93 2.47 9.37
N SER A 65 -27.52 1.19 9.38
CA SER A 65 -26.42 0.71 8.55
C SER A 65 -26.87 0.48 7.10
N LEU A 66 -26.03 0.88 6.14
CA LEU A 66 -26.26 0.60 4.73
C LEU A 66 -26.01 -0.88 4.44
N ASP A 67 -26.90 -1.51 3.67
CA ASP A 67 -26.68 -2.86 3.14
C ASP A 67 -25.44 -2.85 2.23
N PRO A 68 -24.36 -3.60 2.56
CA PRO A 68 -23.14 -3.63 1.76
C PRO A 68 -23.38 -3.98 0.28
N ARG A 69 -24.42 -4.77 -0.02
CA ARG A 69 -24.76 -5.17 -1.39
C ARG A 69 -25.30 -4.02 -2.24
N ARG A 70 -25.75 -2.94 -1.60
CA ARG A 70 -26.30 -1.75 -2.27
C ARG A 70 -25.28 -0.62 -2.39
N VAL A 71 -24.09 -0.79 -1.81
CA VAL A 71 -23.04 0.23 -1.84
C VAL A 71 -22.32 0.16 -3.18
N VAL A 72 -22.35 1.26 -3.92
CA VAL A 72 -21.58 1.39 -5.16
C VAL A 72 -20.26 2.08 -4.83
N HIS A 73 -19.15 1.44 -5.19
CA HIS A 73 -17.81 2.00 -5.04
C HIS A 73 -17.45 2.74 -6.33
N ALA A 74 -17.32 4.06 -6.22
CA ALA A 74 -16.79 4.90 -7.29
C ALA A 74 -15.30 5.16 -7.06
N VAL A 75 -14.45 4.66 -7.96
CA VAL A 75 -13.01 4.90 -7.96
C VAL A 75 -12.71 6.03 -8.92
N LEU A 76 -12.30 7.17 -8.36
CA LEU A 76 -11.94 8.37 -9.12
C LEU A 76 -10.42 8.39 -9.32
N ILE A 77 -9.98 8.35 -10.58
CA ILE A 77 -8.56 8.30 -10.96
C ILE A 77 -8.22 9.61 -11.66
N PRO A 78 -7.70 10.62 -10.95
CA PRO A 78 -7.14 11.80 -11.59
C PRO A 78 -5.80 11.42 -12.22
N THR A 79 -5.72 11.44 -13.55
CA THR A 79 -4.49 11.15 -14.29
C THR A 79 -3.97 12.38 -15.00
N TYR A 80 -2.64 12.45 -15.15
CA TYR A 80 -2.00 13.32 -16.11
C TYR A 80 -1.42 12.49 -17.26
N THR A 81 -0.24 12.85 -17.78
CA THR A 81 0.52 12.16 -18.83
C THR A 81 1.04 10.79 -18.36
N GLU A 82 0.20 9.99 -17.71
CA GLU A 82 0.51 8.63 -17.29
C GLU A 82 0.49 7.71 -18.52
N PRO A 83 1.49 6.83 -18.65
CA PRO A 83 1.50 5.82 -19.70
C PRO A 83 0.29 4.89 -19.59
N TYR A 84 -0.21 4.42 -20.74
CA TYR A 84 -1.35 3.50 -20.83
C TYR A 84 -1.19 2.28 -19.91
N GLU A 85 -0.01 1.66 -19.87
CA GLU A 85 0.21 0.44 -19.09
C GLU A 85 0.01 0.66 -17.57
N ILE A 86 0.34 1.84 -17.05
CA ILE A 86 0.13 2.17 -15.64
C ILE A 86 -1.36 2.30 -15.32
N LEU A 87 -2.10 3.02 -16.18
CA LEU A 87 -3.54 3.15 -16.05
C LEU A 87 -4.25 1.80 -16.23
N ARG A 88 -3.78 0.99 -17.17
CA ARG A 88 -4.29 -0.34 -17.44
C ARG A 88 -4.15 -1.25 -16.22
N GLU A 89 -2.96 -1.32 -15.62
CA GLU A 89 -2.75 -2.13 -14.42
C GLU A 89 -3.58 -1.62 -13.24
N THR A 90 -3.78 -0.30 -13.12
CA THR A 90 -4.65 0.29 -12.10
C THR A 90 -6.12 -0.12 -12.29
N VAL A 91 -6.67 0.05 -13.50
CA VAL A 91 -8.05 -0.34 -13.82
C VAL A 91 -8.23 -1.85 -13.71
N ARG A 92 -7.24 -2.63 -14.13
CA ARG A 92 -7.22 -4.09 -13.99
C ARG A 92 -7.30 -4.51 -12.53
N ALA A 93 -6.50 -3.92 -11.66
CA ALA A 93 -6.54 -4.23 -10.22
C ALA A 93 -7.92 -3.95 -9.62
N ILE A 94 -8.60 -2.89 -10.07
CA ILE A 94 -9.98 -2.57 -9.65
C ILE A 94 -10.98 -3.59 -10.22
N ALA A 95 -10.86 -3.95 -11.50
CA ALA A 95 -11.74 -4.92 -12.14
C ALA A 95 -11.60 -6.33 -11.54
N ASP A 96 -10.37 -6.73 -11.19
CA ASP A 96 -10.02 -8.02 -10.58
C ASP A 96 -10.27 -8.05 -9.06
N ALA A 97 -10.52 -6.90 -8.42
CA ALA A 97 -10.81 -6.83 -6.99
C ALA A 97 -12.07 -7.64 -6.64
N ASP A 98 -12.00 -8.32 -5.49
CA ASP A 98 -13.05 -9.16 -4.92
C ASP A 98 -14.21 -8.32 -4.37
N TYR A 99 -14.98 -7.75 -5.30
CA TYR A 99 -16.15 -6.93 -5.07
C TYR A 99 -17.11 -7.08 -6.25
N PRO A 100 -18.44 -7.08 -6.05
CA PRO A 100 -19.41 -7.29 -7.13
C PRO A 100 -19.22 -6.29 -8.28
N THR A 101 -19.15 -6.81 -9.50
CA THR A 101 -18.94 -6.03 -10.73
C THR A 101 -19.98 -4.94 -10.92
N GLU A 102 -21.24 -5.25 -10.61
CA GLU A 102 -22.39 -4.35 -10.64
C GLU A 102 -22.32 -3.19 -9.63
N ASN A 103 -21.37 -3.24 -8.70
CA ASN A 103 -21.13 -2.22 -7.69
C ASN A 103 -19.79 -1.50 -7.88
N LYS A 104 -19.02 -1.78 -8.94
CA LYS A 104 -17.76 -1.10 -9.26
C LYS A 104 -17.96 -0.05 -10.34
N VAL A 105 -17.66 1.20 -10.04
CA VAL A 105 -17.64 2.30 -10.99
C VAL A 105 -16.24 2.88 -11.04
N VAL A 106 -15.71 3.10 -12.24
CA VAL A 106 -14.43 3.79 -12.45
C VAL A 106 -14.69 5.08 -13.19
N ALA A 107 -14.06 6.17 -12.74
CA ALA A 107 -14.10 7.46 -13.41
C ALA A 107 -12.66 7.98 -13.55
N ILE A 108 -12.18 8.16 -14.77
CA ILE A 108 -10.84 8.68 -15.03
C ILE A 108 -10.94 10.14 -15.43
N ILE A 109 -10.36 11.04 -14.63
CA ILE A 109 -10.33 12.47 -14.93
C ILE A 109 -9.03 12.78 -15.67
N THR A 110 -9.13 13.35 -16.87
CA THR A 110 -7.99 13.87 -17.64
C THR A 110 -8.09 15.38 -17.82
N ARG A 111 -6.98 16.06 -18.14
CA ARG A 111 -7.03 17.48 -18.53
C ARG A 111 -7.58 17.64 -19.96
N GLU A 112 -8.26 18.76 -20.21
CA GLU A 112 -8.79 19.07 -21.55
C GLU A 112 -7.70 19.15 -22.65
N THR A 113 -6.48 19.50 -22.25
CA THR A 113 -5.35 19.67 -23.17
C THR A 113 -4.62 18.36 -23.49
N ASP A 114 -4.96 17.25 -22.83
CA ASP A 114 -4.26 15.97 -22.94
C ASP A 114 -4.97 14.99 -23.88
N ARG A 115 -4.82 15.22 -25.20
CA ARG A 115 -5.38 14.33 -26.22
C ARG A 115 -4.88 12.88 -26.14
N PRO A 116 -3.59 12.61 -25.85
CA PRO A 116 -3.11 11.26 -25.59
C PRO A 116 -3.82 10.58 -24.42
N GLY A 117 -4.10 11.33 -23.34
CA GLY A 117 -4.87 10.85 -22.20
C GLY A 117 -6.28 10.38 -22.59
N TRP A 118 -6.96 11.11 -23.49
CA TRP A 118 -8.30 10.73 -23.95
C TRP A 118 -8.30 9.41 -24.72
N GLU A 119 -7.28 9.20 -25.58
CA GLU A 119 -7.13 7.95 -26.32
C GLU A 119 -6.87 6.77 -25.37
N ASN A 120 -6.03 6.98 -24.34
CA ASN A 120 -5.79 5.98 -23.32
C ASN A 120 -7.08 5.61 -22.59
N VAL A 121 -7.89 6.59 -22.19
CA VAL A 121 -9.17 6.33 -21.51
C VAL A 121 -10.15 5.60 -22.42
N ARG A 122 -10.23 5.96 -23.70
CA ARG A 122 -11.08 5.26 -24.67
C ARG A 122 -10.69 3.79 -24.79
N ARG A 123 -9.39 3.50 -24.91
CA ARG A 123 -8.87 2.12 -24.95
C ARG A 123 -9.20 1.34 -23.68
N LEU A 124 -9.13 1.98 -22.51
CA LEU A 124 -9.51 1.36 -21.23
C LEU A 124 -11.02 1.10 -21.14
N GLN A 125 -11.85 1.99 -21.66
CA GLN A 125 -13.30 1.80 -21.74
C GLN A 125 -13.65 0.60 -22.63
N GLU A 126 -12.97 0.44 -23.77
CA GLU A 126 -13.13 -0.72 -24.65
C GLU A 126 -12.69 -2.03 -23.97
N GLU A 127 -11.57 -2.01 -23.24
CA GLU A 127 -11.01 -3.20 -22.58
C GLU A 127 -11.81 -3.62 -21.32
N PHE A 128 -12.25 -2.66 -20.50
CA PHE A 128 -12.83 -2.93 -19.17
C PHE A 128 -14.30 -2.55 -19.01
N GLY A 129 -14.93 -1.90 -20.00
CA GLY A 129 -16.31 -1.42 -19.90
C GLY A 129 -17.33 -2.51 -19.58
N GLY A 130 -17.11 -3.74 -20.03
CA GLY A 130 -17.97 -4.89 -19.72
C GLY A 130 -17.70 -5.55 -18.35
N ARG A 131 -16.63 -5.15 -17.65
CA ARG A 131 -16.19 -5.72 -16.36
C ARG A 131 -16.49 -4.81 -15.16
N LEU A 132 -17.18 -3.69 -15.40
CA LEU A 132 -17.51 -2.68 -14.42
C LEU A 132 -18.98 -2.27 -14.63
N ARG A 133 -19.63 -1.75 -13.58
CA ARG A 133 -20.98 -1.20 -13.69
C ARG A 133 -21.03 -0.02 -14.65
N ALA A 134 -20.03 0.87 -14.55
CA ALA A 134 -19.89 2.03 -15.41
C ALA A 134 -18.43 2.49 -15.46
N PHE A 135 -18.03 3.06 -16.59
CA PHE A 135 -16.73 3.67 -16.81
C PHE A 135 -16.92 5.09 -17.35
N PHE A 136 -16.52 6.10 -16.59
CA PHE A 136 -16.61 7.51 -16.96
C PHE A 136 -15.25 8.11 -17.30
N HIS A 137 -15.28 9.12 -18.16
CA HIS A 137 -14.17 10.01 -18.51
C HIS A 137 -14.57 11.44 -18.13
#